data_AF-A0A2N6SE46-F1
#
_entry.id   AF-A0A2N6SE46-F1
#
_cell.length_a   1.000
_cell.length_b   1.000
_cell.length_c   1.000
_cell.angle_alpha   90.00
_cell.angle_beta   90.00
_cell.angle_gamma   90.00
#
_symmetry.space_group_name_H-M   'P 1'
#
loop_
_entity.id
_entity.type
_entity.pdbx_description
1 polymer ?
#
loop_
_entity_poly.entity_id
_entity_poly.type
_entity_poly.pdbx_seq_one_letter_code
_entity_poly.pdbx_strand_id
1 'polypeptide(L)'
;MKDYNLSDKQEEEFQKLVEEKQQLILLALKKVNIAPKDYREFYGFALDGLLVSFLILEAGEIKKDDFDKFSFSTMKRKIIDEIRRRNRQKIINFEEVEKTTLFSEPDFNIIKFEFFSSIDSELTDQEKEFFSTFMKTNNFDKTIKLRKISKSQGYRLLKSIKNKCTTTLLNTKHN
;
A
#
# COMPACT_ATOMS: atom_id res chain seq x y z
N MET A 1 -20.59 -22.89 -22.56
CA MET A 1 -20.41 -21.49 -22.12
C MET A 1 -18.92 -21.21 -22.22
N LYS A 2 -18.48 -20.10 -22.81
CA LYS A 2 -17.05 -19.76 -22.77
C LYS A 2 -16.67 -19.49 -21.32
N ASP A 3 -15.61 -20.14 -20.86
CA ASP A 3 -15.02 -19.85 -19.56
C ASP A 3 -14.21 -18.55 -19.69
N TYR A 4 -14.50 -17.58 -18.82
CA TYR A 4 -13.85 -16.27 -18.81
C TYR A 4 -12.92 -16.10 -17.61
N ASN A 5 -12.68 -17.18 -16.86
CA ASN A 5 -11.77 -17.16 -15.73
C ASN A 5 -10.31 -17.13 -16.19
N LEU A 6 -9.45 -16.57 -15.34
CA LEU A 6 -8.01 -16.74 -15.47
C LEU A 6 -7.69 -18.22 -15.29
N SER A 7 -6.68 -18.71 -16.00
CA SER A 7 -6.09 -20.00 -15.65
C SER A 7 -5.34 -19.89 -14.32
N ASP A 8 -5.21 -21.00 -13.59
CA ASP A 8 -4.45 -21.07 -12.33
C ASP A 8 -3.05 -20.46 -12.48
N LYS A 9 -2.40 -20.70 -13.62
CA LYS A 9 -1.09 -20.15 -13.94
C LYS A 9 -1.11 -18.62 -14.06
N GLN A 10 -2.11 -18.06 -14.75
CA GLN A 10 -2.26 -16.61 -14.89
C GLN A 10 -2.56 -15.97 -13.53
N GLU A 11 -3.33 -16.64 -12.68
CA GLU A 11 -3.61 -16.16 -11.34
C GLU A 11 -2.34 -16.11 -10.47
N GLU A 12 -1.52 -17.17 -10.47
CA GLU A 12 -0.24 -17.18 -9.77
C GLU A 12 0.74 -16.12 -10.28
N GLU A 13 0.84 -15.96 -11.61
CA GLU A 13 1.71 -14.95 -12.22
C GLU A 13 1.23 -13.53 -11.90
N PHE A 14 -0.09 -13.32 -11.91
CA PHE A 14 -0.67 -12.04 -11.54
C PHE A 14 -0.44 -11.71 -10.06
N GLN A 15 -0.59 -12.68 -9.14
CA GLN A 15 -0.30 -12.46 -7.72
C GLN A 15 1.15 -12.02 -7.49
N LYS A 16 2.12 -12.66 -8.14
CA LYS A 16 3.54 -12.25 -8.09
C LYS A 16 3.73 -10.83 -8.63
N LEU A 17 3.08 -10.51 -9.74
CA LEU A 17 3.15 -9.18 -10.33
C LEU A 17 2.58 -8.10 -9.40
N VAL A 18 1.49 -8.38 -8.68
CA VAL A 18 0.90 -7.46 -7.70
C VAL A 18 1.90 -7.12 -6.60
N GLU A 19 2.62 -8.13 -6.08
CA GLU A 19 3.68 -7.94 -5.10
C GLU A 19 4.83 -7.08 -5.65
N GLU A 20 5.31 -7.39 -6.85
CA GLU A 20 6.38 -6.65 -7.52
C GLU A 20 6.02 -5.19 -7.80
N LYS A 21 4.75 -4.92 -8.12
CA LYS A 21 4.26 -3.60 -8.56
C LYS A 21 3.52 -2.83 -7.47
N GLN A 22 3.61 -3.25 -6.22
CA GLN A 22 2.95 -2.58 -5.08
C GLN A 22 3.23 -1.07 -5.02
N GLN A 23 4.48 -0.65 -5.27
CA GLN A 23 4.84 0.77 -5.28
C GLN A 23 4.19 1.55 -6.44
N LEU A 24 4.01 0.90 -7.59
CA LEU A 24 3.36 1.51 -8.75
C LEU A 24 1.86 1.71 -8.51
N ILE A 25 1.22 0.74 -7.85
CA ILE A 25 -0.19 0.82 -7.43
C ILE A 25 -0.40 1.99 -6.47
N LEU A 26 0.45 2.09 -5.43
CA LEU A 26 0.40 3.19 -4.47
C LEU A 26 0.66 4.56 -5.13
N LEU A 27 1.59 4.61 -6.08
CA LEU A 27 1.87 5.82 -6.84
C LEU A 27 0.65 6.25 -7.67
N ALA A 28 -0.09 5.32 -8.27
CA ALA A 28 -1.30 5.60 -9.02
C ALA A 28 -2.38 6.23 -8.13
N LEU A 29 -2.65 5.63 -6.95
CA LEU A 29 -3.60 6.17 -5.96
C LEU A 29 -3.23 7.58 -5.50
N LYS A 30 -1.95 7.79 -5.14
CA LYS A 30 -1.43 9.10 -4.73
C LYS A 30 -1.58 10.14 -5.84
N LYS A 31 -1.31 9.77 -7.09
CA LYS A 31 -1.35 10.70 -8.24
C LYS A 31 -2.76 11.10 -8.66
N VAL A 32 -3.79 10.36 -8.20
CA VAL A 32 -5.20 10.74 -8.38
C VAL A 32 -5.74 11.45 -7.13
N ASN A 33 -4.89 11.77 -6.15
CA ASN A 33 -5.25 12.46 -4.91
C ASN A 33 -6.30 11.72 -4.07
N ILE A 34 -6.29 10.37 -4.10
CA ILE A 34 -7.08 9.59 -3.14
C ILE A 34 -6.51 9.86 -1.75
N ALA A 35 -7.37 10.04 -0.74
CA ALA A 35 -6.91 10.17 0.63
C ALA A 35 -6.44 8.81 1.17
N PRO A 36 -5.39 8.74 2.01
CA PRO A 36 -4.89 7.45 2.53
C PRO A 36 -5.97 6.56 3.18
N LYS A 37 -6.94 7.16 3.87
CA LYS A 37 -8.09 6.46 4.47
C LYS A 37 -8.96 5.72 3.45
N ASP A 38 -8.98 6.18 2.20
CA ASP A 38 -9.79 5.62 1.11
C ASP A 38 -8.97 4.69 0.21
N TYR A 39 -7.66 4.50 0.49
CA TYR A 39 -6.80 3.64 -0.33
C TYR A 39 -7.32 2.21 -0.41
N ARG A 40 -7.79 1.65 0.71
CA ARG A 40 -8.34 0.29 0.74
C ARG A 40 -9.45 0.11 -0.28
N GLU A 41 -10.33 1.10 -0.36
CA GLU A 41 -11.48 1.08 -1.25
C GLU A 41 -11.06 1.25 -2.72
N PHE A 42 -10.09 2.13 -2.98
CA PHE A 42 -9.61 2.40 -4.33
C PHE A 42 -8.57 1.40 -4.85
N TYR A 43 -8.00 0.58 -3.97
CA TYR A 43 -6.97 -0.40 -4.31
C TYR A 43 -7.50 -1.44 -5.31
N GLY A 44 -8.74 -1.91 -5.14
CA GLY A 44 -9.38 -2.86 -6.06
C GLY A 44 -9.44 -2.32 -7.49
N PHE A 45 -9.82 -1.06 -7.69
CA PHE A 45 -9.85 -0.45 -9.03
C PHE A 45 -8.45 -0.28 -9.63
N ALA A 46 -7.43 -0.09 -8.80
CA ALA A 46 -6.05 -0.11 -9.25
C ALA A 46 -5.62 -1.53 -9.66
N LEU A 47 -5.99 -2.56 -8.89
CA LEU A 47 -5.74 -3.96 -9.27
C LEU A 47 -6.42 -4.33 -10.58
N ASP A 48 -7.67 -3.89 -10.81
CA ASP A 48 -8.36 -4.09 -12.08
C ASP A 48 -7.58 -3.49 -13.25
N GLY A 49 -7.00 -2.30 -13.06
CA GLY A 49 -6.19 -1.66 -14.07
C GLY A 49 -4.87 -2.40 -14.34
N LEU A 50 -4.27 -2.96 -13.29
CA LEU A 50 -3.07 -3.79 -13.41
C LEU A 50 -3.38 -5.12 -14.10
N LEU A 51 -4.50 -5.77 -13.77
CA LEU A 51 -4.94 -7.03 -14.37
C LEU A 51 -5.20 -6.88 -15.86
N VAL A 52 -5.93 -5.85 -16.26
CA VAL A 52 -6.14 -5.55 -17.69
C VAL A 52 -4.80 -5.37 -18.40
N SER A 53 -3.86 -4.68 -17.77
CA SER A 53 -2.54 -4.44 -18.36
C SER A 53 -1.72 -5.73 -18.47
N PHE A 54 -1.80 -6.61 -17.47
CA PHE A 54 -1.17 -7.93 -17.48
C PHE A 54 -1.69 -8.78 -18.64
N LEU A 55 -3.01 -8.83 -18.84
CA LEU A 55 -3.62 -9.61 -19.92
C LEU A 55 -3.24 -9.07 -21.31
N ILE A 56 -3.15 -7.75 -21.47
CA ILE A 56 -2.70 -7.11 -22.72
C ILE A 56 -1.21 -7.42 -22.98
N LEU A 57 -0.39 -7.49 -21.93
CA LEU A 57 1.01 -7.91 -22.05
C LEU A 57 1.11 -9.39 -22.48
N GLU A 58 0.33 -10.28 -21.87
CA GLU A 58 0.29 -11.70 -22.25
C GLU A 58 -0.17 -11.90 -23.70
N ALA A 59 -1.14 -11.10 -24.16
CA ALA A 59 -1.59 -11.10 -25.54
C ALA A 59 -0.52 -10.58 -26.54
N GLY A 60 0.61 -10.06 -26.05
CA GLY A 60 1.68 -9.50 -26.88
C GLY A 60 1.35 -8.15 -27.52
N GLU A 61 0.28 -7.50 -27.06
CA GLU A 61 -0.20 -6.23 -27.61
C GLU A 61 0.61 -5.01 -27.11
N ILE A 62 1.39 -5.20 -26.05
CA ILE A 62 2.34 -4.20 -25.54
C ILE A 62 3.70 -4.83 -25.27
N LYS A 63 4.76 -4.01 -25.34
CA LYS A 63 6.12 -4.43 -24.99
C LYS A 63 6.31 -4.41 -23.48
N LYS A 64 7.16 -5.30 -22.97
CA LYS A 64 7.51 -5.36 -21.54
C LYS A 64 8.10 -4.05 -21.02
N ASP A 65 8.90 -3.36 -21.82
CA ASP A 65 9.51 -2.06 -21.44
C ASP A 65 8.48 -0.94 -21.28
N ASP A 66 7.34 -1.04 -21.99
CA ASP A 66 6.25 -0.08 -21.93
C ASP A 66 5.22 -0.42 -20.84
N PHE A 67 5.34 -1.60 -20.21
CA PHE A 67 4.36 -2.15 -19.28
C PHE A 67 4.07 -1.23 -18.09
N ASP A 68 5.11 -0.71 -17.43
CA ASP A 68 4.94 0.11 -16.22
C ASP A 68 4.24 1.43 -16.53
N LYS A 69 4.56 2.03 -17.68
CA LYS A 69 3.92 3.26 -18.14
C LYS A 69 2.45 3.01 -18.53
N PHE A 70 2.20 1.93 -19.24
CA PHE A 70 0.87 1.52 -19.67
C PHE A 70 -0.02 1.22 -18.45
N SER A 71 0.44 0.33 -17.58
CA SER A 71 -0.29 -0.08 -16.37
C SER A 71 -0.57 1.09 -15.44
N PHE A 72 0.39 1.98 -15.22
CA PHE A 72 0.18 3.19 -14.45
C PHE A 72 -0.97 4.06 -15.01
N SER A 73 -1.01 4.25 -16.32
CA SER A 73 -2.08 5.00 -16.99
C SER A 73 -3.44 4.30 -16.84
N THR A 74 -3.47 2.99 -17.03
CA THR A 74 -4.70 2.17 -16.94
C THR A 74 -5.26 2.18 -15.52
N MET A 75 -4.42 1.98 -14.50
CA MET A 75 -4.82 2.06 -13.09
C MET A 75 -5.42 3.41 -12.74
N LYS A 76 -4.74 4.51 -13.13
CA LYS A 76 -5.27 5.86 -12.90
C LYS A 76 -6.63 6.07 -13.56
N ARG A 77 -6.82 5.57 -14.78
CA ARG A 77 -8.09 5.69 -15.49
C ARG A 77 -9.22 5.00 -14.73
N LYS A 78 -9.00 3.76 -14.27
CA LYS A 78 -9.98 2.99 -13.48
C LYS A 78 -10.39 3.74 -12.20
N ILE A 79 -9.41 4.26 -11.46
CA ILE A 79 -9.65 5.06 -10.25
C ILE A 79 -10.46 6.32 -10.58
N ILE A 80 -10.07 7.09 -11.61
CA ILE A 80 -10.76 8.32 -12.01
C ILE A 80 -12.21 8.06 -12.41
N ASP A 81 -12.44 6.99 -13.17
CA ASP A 81 -13.78 6.67 -13.66
C ASP A 81 -14.71 6.24 -12.52
N GLU A 82 -14.17 5.57 -11.49
CA GLU A 82 -14.91 5.29 -10.27
C GLU A 82 -15.21 6.57 -9.47
N ILE A 83 -14.24 7.48 -9.30
CA ILE A 83 -14.50 8.79 -8.67
C ILE A 83 -15.64 9.52 -9.40
N ARG A 84 -15.61 9.52 -10.73
CA ARG A 84 -16.69 10.13 -11.54
C ARG A 84 -18.03 9.44 -11.34
N ARG A 85 -18.06 8.11 -11.28
CA ARG A 85 -19.28 7.33 -11.00
C ARG A 85 -19.85 7.72 -9.63
N ARG A 86 -19.02 7.77 -8.60
CA ARG A 86 -19.44 8.17 -7.25
C ARG A 86 -19.88 9.62 -7.17
N ASN A 87 -19.20 10.53 -7.85
CA ASN A 87 -19.62 11.93 -7.92
C ASN A 87 -20.96 12.10 -8.64
N ARG A 88 -21.23 11.30 -9.69
CA ARG A 88 -22.56 11.22 -10.31
C ARG A 88 -23.60 10.64 -9.38
N GLN A 89 -23.24 9.64 -8.58
CA GLN A 89 -24.13 9.05 -7.57
C GLN A 89 -24.37 10.00 -6.39
N LYS A 90 -23.44 10.87 -6.00
CA LYS A 90 -23.67 11.92 -4.98
C LYS A 90 -24.68 12.99 -5.43
N ILE A 91 -24.91 13.14 -6.72
CA ILE A 91 -26.00 13.97 -7.27
C ILE A 91 -27.36 13.28 -7.08
N ILE A 92 -27.36 11.98 -6.77
CA ILE A 92 -28.54 11.20 -6.41
C ILE A 92 -28.56 11.11 -4.88
N ASN A 93 -29.60 11.63 -4.22
CA ASN A 93 -29.72 11.55 -2.76
C ASN A 93 -29.72 10.07 -2.30
N PHE A 94 -28.64 9.64 -1.65
CA PHE A 94 -28.43 8.30 -1.11
C PHE A 94 -28.41 8.35 0.43
N GLU A 95 -29.55 8.65 1.06
CA GLU A 95 -29.74 8.54 2.52
C GLU A 95 -29.65 7.07 3.03
N GLU A 96 -29.35 6.07 2.19
CA GLU A 96 -29.42 4.64 2.56
C GLU A 96 -28.07 3.89 2.69
N VAL A 97 -26.90 4.50 2.44
CA VAL A 97 -25.62 3.74 2.36
C VAL A 97 -24.84 3.69 3.68
N GLU A 98 -25.41 4.10 4.81
CA GLU A 98 -24.77 4.01 6.14
C GLU A 98 -24.70 2.59 6.73
N LYS A 99 -25.15 1.54 6.01
CA LYS A 99 -25.27 0.18 6.58
C LYS A 99 -24.47 -0.92 5.87
N THR A 100 -23.26 -0.62 5.37
CA THR A 100 -22.37 -1.67 4.86
C THR A 100 -20.98 -1.63 5.49
N THR A 101 -20.92 -1.79 6.81
CA THR A 101 -19.82 -2.49 7.49
C THR A 101 -19.85 -3.96 7.08
N LEU A 102 -19.56 -4.28 5.81
CA LEU A 102 -19.47 -5.66 5.35
C LEU A 102 -18.00 -6.09 5.26
N PHE A 103 -17.63 -6.90 6.25
CA PHE A 103 -16.65 -8.00 6.17
C PHE A 103 -15.40 -7.75 5.35
N SER A 104 -14.37 -7.25 6.01
CA SER A 104 -13.03 -7.29 5.45
C SER A 104 -12.10 -7.62 6.60
N GLU A 105 -11.56 -8.85 6.61
CA GLU A 105 -10.58 -9.28 7.60
C GLU A 105 -9.44 -8.24 7.70
N PRO A 106 -8.79 -8.12 8.86
CA PRO A 106 -7.71 -7.16 9.05
C PRO A 106 -6.55 -7.59 8.14
N ASP A 107 -6.42 -6.94 6.98
CA ASP A 107 -5.26 -7.12 6.12
C ASP A 107 -4.03 -6.67 6.93
N PHE A 108 -3.18 -7.64 7.26
CA PHE A 108 -2.00 -7.41 8.08
C PHE A 108 -1.07 -6.34 7.48
N ASN A 109 -1.10 -6.18 6.15
CA ASN A 109 -0.34 -5.11 5.47
C ASN A 109 -0.94 -3.72 5.73
N ILE A 110 -2.26 -3.62 5.83
CA ILE A 110 -2.96 -2.36 6.17
C ILE A 110 -2.67 -1.99 7.62
N ILE A 111 -2.80 -2.94 8.55
CA ILE A 111 -2.46 -2.72 9.97
C ILE A 111 -1.01 -2.27 10.12
N LYS A 112 -0.10 -2.94 9.39
CA LYS A 112 1.32 -2.59 9.37
C LYS A 112 1.56 -1.19 8.84
N PHE A 113 0.85 -0.77 7.79
CA PHE A 113 0.93 0.58 7.24
C PHE A 113 0.41 1.63 8.21
N GLU A 114 -0.77 1.43 8.80
CA GLU A 114 -1.36 2.35 9.79
C GLU A 114 -0.44 2.50 11.01
N PHE A 115 0.13 1.39 11.49
CA PHE A 115 1.12 1.41 12.55
C PHE A 115 2.36 2.21 12.18
N PHE A 116 2.94 1.98 10.99
CA PHE A 116 4.13 2.73 10.55
C PHE A 116 3.86 4.21 10.31
N SER A 117 2.67 4.57 9.82
CA SER A 117 2.28 5.97 9.66
C SER A 117 2.11 6.65 11.03
N SER A 118 1.53 5.94 12.00
CA SER A 118 1.32 6.46 13.35
C SER A 118 2.66 6.66 14.07
N ILE A 119 3.54 5.66 14.03
CA ILE A 119 4.85 5.74 14.67
C ILE A 119 5.74 6.82 14.04
N ASP A 120 5.67 7.03 12.72
CA ASP A 120 6.48 8.05 12.05
C ASP A 120 6.17 9.46 12.56
N SER A 121 4.93 9.73 13.00
CA SER A 121 4.59 11.01 13.62
C SER A 121 5.20 11.21 15.02
N GLU A 122 5.54 10.12 15.72
CA GLU A 122 6.09 10.14 17.09
C GLU A 122 7.62 10.09 17.15
N LEU A 123 8.28 9.65 16.06
CA LEU A 123 9.73 9.55 15.98
C LEU A 123 10.39 10.90 15.67
N THR A 124 11.48 11.21 16.37
CA THR A 124 12.39 12.31 16.02
C THR A 124 13.16 11.99 14.74
N ASP A 125 13.71 12.99 14.05
CA ASP A 125 14.46 12.78 12.80
C ASP A 125 15.62 11.78 12.96
N GLN A 126 16.34 11.84 14.09
CA GLN A 126 17.40 10.87 14.39
C GLN A 126 16.87 9.44 14.57
N GLU A 127 15.70 9.28 15.19
CA GLU A 127 15.04 7.99 15.34
C GLU A 127 14.48 7.48 14.02
N LYS A 128 13.89 8.34 13.17
CA LYS A 128 13.40 7.99 11.83
C LYS A 128 14.50 7.44 10.94
N GLU A 129 15.64 8.14 10.91
CA GLU A 129 16.77 7.72 10.10
C GLU A 129 17.41 6.42 10.63
N PHE A 130 17.49 6.25 11.96
CA PHE A 130 17.94 4.99 12.56
C PHE A 130 16.96 3.84 12.29
N PHE A 131 15.65 4.07 12.47
CA PHE A 131 14.60 3.07 12.32
C PHE A 131 14.45 2.62 10.88
N SER A 132 14.44 3.54 9.91
CA SER A 132 14.40 3.20 8.48
C SER A 132 15.63 2.38 8.03
N THR A 133 16.81 2.68 8.58
CA THR A 133 18.04 1.91 8.30
C THR A 133 18.00 0.54 8.96
N PHE A 134 17.45 0.46 10.17
CA PHE A 134 17.25 -0.80 10.89
C PHE A 134 16.26 -1.72 10.17
N MET A 135 15.14 -1.19 9.69
CA MET A 135 14.13 -1.96 8.93
C MET A 135 14.68 -2.51 7.61
N LYS A 136 15.63 -1.81 6.96
CA LYS A 136 16.28 -2.26 5.73
C LYS A 136 17.34 -3.35 5.96
N THR A 137 18.06 -3.28 7.08
CA THR A 137 19.19 -4.19 7.35
C THR A 137 18.82 -5.38 8.22
N ASN A 138 17.75 -5.24 9.00
CA ASN A 138 17.29 -6.16 10.06
C ASN A 138 18.43 -6.58 11.02
N ASN A 139 19.45 -5.73 11.19
CA ASN A 139 20.66 -6.06 11.94
C ASN A 139 21.21 -4.81 12.65
N PHE A 140 21.30 -4.88 13.98
CA PHE A 140 21.72 -3.77 14.82
C PHE A 140 23.17 -3.33 14.54
N ASP A 141 24.11 -4.27 14.46
CA ASP A 141 25.54 -3.96 14.26
C ASP A 141 25.79 -3.36 12.86
N LYS A 142 25.06 -3.82 11.84
CA LYS A 142 25.10 -3.20 10.50
C LYS A 142 24.49 -1.80 10.52
N THR A 143 23.39 -1.60 11.25
CA THR A 143 22.71 -0.31 11.35
C THR A 143 23.61 0.75 12.00
N ILE A 144 24.23 0.45 13.14
CA ILE A 144 25.12 1.41 13.83
C ILE A 144 26.37 1.74 13.00
N LYS A 145 26.91 0.76 12.25
CA LYS A 145 28.04 0.96 11.33
C LYS A 145 27.66 1.89 10.17
N LEU A 146 26.52 1.64 9.51
CA LEU A 146 26.03 2.47 8.41
C LEU A 146 25.71 3.89 8.86
N ARG A 147 25.14 4.03 10.04
CA ARG A 147 24.79 5.33 10.64
C ARG A 147 25.97 6.05 11.29
N LYS A 148 27.14 5.41 11.38
CA LYS A 148 28.35 5.94 12.03
C LYS A 148 28.08 6.42 13.47
N ILE A 149 27.29 5.67 14.23
CA ILE A 149 26.96 5.99 15.62
C ILE A 149 27.55 4.97 16.58
N SER A 150 27.78 5.38 17.83
CA SER A 150 28.32 4.48 18.86
C SER A 150 27.31 3.41 19.26
N LYS A 151 27.80 2.27 19.78
CA LYS A 151 26.94 1.17 20.23
C LYS A 151 25.98 1.61 21.35
N SER A 152 26.46 2.45 22.27
CA SER A 152 25.65 3.00 23.37
C SER A 152 24.55 3.93 22.86
N GLN A 153 24.85 4.79 21.88
CA GLN A 153 23.86 5.65 21.24
C GLN A 153 22.82 4.84 20.46
N GLY A 154 23.25 3.80 19.74
CA GLY A 154 22.36 2.86 19.06
C GLY A 154 21.37 2.18 20.00
N TYR A 155 21.82 1.70 21.16
CA TYR A 155 20.93 1.10 22.16
C TYR A 155 19.94 2.10 22.77
N ARG A 156 20.35 3.36 22.98
CA ARG A 156 19.45 4.41 23.46
C ARG A 156 18.34 4.69 22.45
N LEU A 157 18.69 4.83 21.17
CA LEU A 157 17.71 5.03 20.08
C LEU A 157 16.76 3.83 19.98
N LEU A 158 17.28 2.60 19.99
CA LEU A 158 16.46 1.40 19.92
C LEU A 158 15.49 1.29 21.10
N LYS A 159 15.95 1.61 22.32
CA LYS A 159 15.09 1.61 23.51
C LYS A 159 13.99 2.66 23.42
N SER A 160 14.33 3.87 22.95
CA SER A 160 13.37 4.95 22.75
C SER A 160 12.29 4.57 21.72
N ILE A 161 12.71 4.08 20.55
CA ILE A 161 11.80 3.61 19.49
C ILE A 161 10.91 2.47 20.00
N LYS A 162 11.48 1.48 20.71
CA LYS A 162 10.69 0.36 21.27
C LYS A 162 9.60 0.83 22.24
N ASN A 163 9.92 1.81 23.09
CA ASN A 163 8.94 2.37 24.01
C ASN A 163 7.81 3.07 23.26
N LYS A 164 8.13 3.91 22.27
CA LYS A 164 7.13 4.59 21.43
C LYS A 164 6.25 3.58 20.69
N CYS A 165 6.85 2.56 20.06
CA CYS A 165 6.10 1.49 19.40
C CYS A 165 5.13 0.79 20.35
N THR A 166 5.56 0.52 21.58
CA THR A 166 4.70 -0.13 22.60
C THR A 166 3.55 0.78 23.00
N THR A 167 3.81 2.08 23.18
CA THR A 167 2.77 3.08 23.49
C THR A 167 1.75 3.20 22.35
N THR A 168 2.20 3.31 21.10
CA THR A 168 1.31 3.38 19.93
C THR A 168 0.43 2.13 19.82
N LEU A 169 1.00 0.93 20.01
CA LEU A 169 0.25 -0.34 19.97
C LEU A 169 -0.77 -0.49 21.11
N LEU A 170 -0.50 0.09 22.28
CA LEU A 170 -1.44 0.07 23.41
C LEU A 170 -2.58 1.08 23.22
N ASN A 171 -2.29 2.24 22.64
CA ASN A 171 -3.29 3.27 22.35
C ASN A 171 -4.28 2.83 21.26
N THR A 172 -3.87 1.98 20.32
CA THR A 172 -4.76 1.41 19.28
C THR A 172 -5.77 0.38 19.80
N LYS A 173 -5.70 -0.06 21.06
CA LYS A 173 -6.66 -1.03 21.64
C LYS A 173 -7.91 -0.40 22.27
N HIS A 174 -7.97 0.93 22.35
CA HIS A 174 -9.02 1.66 23.07
C HIS A 174 -9.94 2.52 22.18
N ASN A 175 -9.86 2.39 20.86
CA ASN A 175 -10.77 3.02 19.90
C ASN A 175 -11.52 1.98 19.09
#